data_AF-A0A1V4TJW1-F1
#
_entry.id   AF-A0A1V4TJW1-F1
#
_cell.length_a   1.000
_cell.length_b   1.000
_cell.length_c   1.000
_cell.angle_alpha   90.00
_cell.angle_beta   90.00
_cell.angle_gamma   90.00
#
_symmetry.space_group_name_H-M   'P 1'
#
loop_
_entity.id
_entity.type
_entity.pdbx_description
1 polymer ?
#
loop_
_entity_poly.entity_id
_entity_poly.type
_entity_poly.pdbx_seq_one_letter_code
_entity_poly.pdbx_strand_id
1 'polypeptide(L)' 'MSKPTQKSIENSIKNCLRHDDEFTALNYYDNFKDRFPKLDMNKLVEEVRNENKPKVKIEIEKEEKQEEIIDKEDE' A
#
# COMPACT_ATOMS: atom_id res chain seq x y z
N MET A 1 27.93 -17.98 -3.85
CA MET A 1 26.86 -16.96 -3.83
C MET A 1 25.54 -17.63 -4.17
N SER A 2 24.52 -17.52 -3.31
CA SER A 2 23.19 -18.07 -3.59
C SER A 2 22.53 -17.30 -4.72
N LYS A 3 21.84 -18.00 -5.62
CA LYS A 3 21.08 -17.37 -6.71
C LYS A 3 19.98 -16.49 -6.10
N PRO A 4 19.74 -15.29 -6.64
CA PRO A 4 18.62 -14.48 -6.20
C PRO A 4 17.33 -15.26 -6.44
N THR A 5 16.48 -15.33 -5.42
CA THR A 5 15.13 -15.90 -5.52
C THR A 5 14.15 -14.78 -5.85
N GLN A 6 13.02 -15.12 -6.46
CA GLN A 6 11.94 -14.17 -6.75
C GLN A 6 11.59 -13.33 -5.51
N LYS A 7 11.37 -13.99 -4.36
CA LYS A 7 11.06 -13.34 -3.08
C LYS A 7 12.13 -12.35 -2.60
N SER A 8 13.41 -12.66 -2.84
CA SER A 8 14.51 -11.75 -2.49
C SER A 8 14.47 -10.49 -3.35
N ILE A 9 14.21 -10.63 -4.65
CA ILE A 9 14.11 -9.49 -5.58
C ILE A 9 12.87 -8.64 -5.25
N GLU A 10 11.73 -9.27 -5.00
CA GLU A 10 10.50 -8.58 -4.56
C GLU A 10 10.76 -7.74 -3.30
N ASN A 11 11.44 -8.31 -2.29
CA ASN A 11 11.79 -7.56 -1.08
C ASN A 11 12.72 -6.38 -1.35
N SER A 12 13.73 -6.55 -2.22
CA SER A 12 14.62 -5.45 -2.60
C SER A 12 13.87 -4.32 -3.30
N ILE A 13 12.99 -4.65 -4.27
CA ILE A 13 12.15 -3.67 -4.97
C ILE A 13 11.22 -2.96 -3.99
N LYS A 14 10.52 -3.70 -3.12
CA LYS A 14 9.66 -3.13 -2.07
C LYS A 14 10.43 -2.18 -1.16
N ASN A 15 11.67 -2.52 -0.79
CA ASN A 15 12.50 -1.66 0.04
C ASN A 15 12.85 -0.35 -0.67
N CYS A 16 13.23 -0.40 -1.96
CA CYS A 16 13.44 0.80 -2.76
C CYS A 16 12.17 1.67 -2.83
N LEU A 17 11.01 1.07 -3.09
CA LEU A 17 9.73 1.77 -3.13
C LEU A 17 9.34 2.41 -1.79
N ARG A 18 9.70 1.80 -0.65
CA ARG A 18 9.46 2.39 0.69
C ARG A 18 10.33 3.62 0.97
N HIS A 19 11.46 3.75 0.28
CA HIS A 19 12.38 4.88 0.40
C HIS A 19 12.19 5.91 -0.74
N ASP A 20 11.08 5.84 -1.47
CA ASP A 20 10.80 6.69 -2.65
C ASP A 20 11.86 6.59 -3.76
N ASP A 21 12.63 5.50 -3.80
CA ASP A 21 13.63 5.23 -4.84
C ASP A 21 13.02 4.40 -5.98
N GLU A 22 12.12 5.03 -6.72
CA GLU A 22 11.42 4.42 -7.85
C GLU A 22 12.38 4.04 -8.99
N PHE A 23 13.44 4.84 -9.20
CA PHE A 23 14.42 4.59 -10.26
C PHE A 23 15.18 3.29 -10.03
N THR A 24 15.70 3.09 -8.82
CA THR A 24 16.39 1.84 -8.47
C THR A 24 15.41 0.67 -8.48
N ALA A 25 14.18 0.85 -7.99
CA ALA A 25 13.14 -0.18 -8.03
C ALA A 25 12.86 -0.67 -9.47
N LEU A 26 12.66 0.27 -10.41
CA LEU A 26 12.46 -0.01 -11.84
C LEU A 26 13.65 -0.76 -12.44
N ASN A 27 14.88 -0.33 -12.13
CA ASN A 27 16.07 -1.00 -12.63
C ASN A 27 16.14 -2.45 -12.12
N TYR A 28 15.84 -2.72 -10.85
CA TYR A 28 15.76 -4.10 -10.34
C TYR A 28 14.68 -4.89 -11.08
N TYR A 29 13.48 -4.34 -11.26
CA TYR A 29 12.42 -5.02 -11.98
C TYR A 29 12.82 -5.39 -13.41
N ASP A 30 13.38 -4.45 -14.18
CA ASP A 30 13.76 -4.69 -15.57
C ASP A 30 14.85 -5.75 -15.72
N ASN A 31 15.79 -5.84 -14.77
CA ASN A 31 16.83 -6.87 -14.79
C ASN A 31 16.30 -8.29 -14.50
N PHE A 32 15.13 -8.42 -13.85
CA PHE A 32 14.63 -9.69 -13.32
C PHE A 32 13.26 -10.11 -13.87
N LYS A 33 12.53 -9.24 -14.58
CA LYS A 33 11.20 -9.52 -15.15
C LYS A 33 11.19 -10.74 -16.08
N ASP A 34 12.22 -10.90 -16.91
CA ASP A 34 12.33 -12.04 -17.85
C ASP A 34 12.64 -13.34 -17.12
N ARG A 35 13.32 -13.25 -15.97
CA ARG A 35 13.70 -14.41 -15.16
C ARG A 35 12.55 -14.87 -14.25
N PHE A 36 11.71 -13.93 -13.81
CA PHE A 36 10.59 -14.19 -12.92
C PHE A 36 9.30 -13.64 -13.53
N PRO A 37 8.58 -14.42 -14.35
CA PRO A 37 7.35 -13.96 -15.01
C PRO A 37 6.20 -13.67 -14.04
N LYS A 38 6.34 -14.04 -12.76
CA LYS A 38 5.40 -13.73 -11.67
C LYS A 38 5.73 -12.41 -10.95
N LEU A 39 6.83 -11.75 -11.32
CA LEU A 39 7.22 -10.47 -10.76
C LEU A 39 6.36 -9.38 -11.40
N ASP A 40 5.55 -8.71 -10.59
CA ASP A 40 4.63 -7.66 -11.04
C ASP A 40 4.92 -6.35 -10.29
N MET A 41 5.44 -5.35 -11.01
CA MET A 41 5.78 -4.07 -10.42
C MET A 41 4.56 -3.37 -9.80
N ASN A 42 3.41 -3.39 -10.48
CA ASN A 42 2.20 -2.71 -10.00
C ASN A 42 1.73 -3.31 -8.68
N LYS A 43 1.79 -4.64 -8.58
CA LYS A 43 1.45 -5.35 -7.34
C LYS A 43 2.40 -4.95 -6.19
N LEU A 44 3.70 -4.88 -6.44
CA LEU A 44 4.69 -4.50 -5.42
C LEU A 44 4.47 -3.06 -4.94
N VAL A 45 4.15 -2.14 -5.85
CA VAL A 45 3.80 -0.75 -5.53
C VAL A 45 2.53 -0.68 -4.69
N GLU A 46 1.49 -1.42 -5.05
CA GLU A 46 0.23 -1.46 -4.30
C GLU A 46 0.43 -2.02 -2.89
N GLU A 47 1.20 -3.10 -2.74
CA GLU A 47 1.54 -3.67 -1.44
C GLU A 47 2.26 -2.65 -0.54
N VAL A 48 3.28 -1.95 -1.07
CA VAL A 48 4.01 -0.93 -0.31
C VAL A 48 3.12 0.25 0.07
N ARG A 49 2.25 0.71 -0.86
CA ARG A 49 1.27 1.77 -0.58
C ARG A 49 0.25 1.35 0.48
N ASN A 50 -0.22 0.10 0.47
CA ASN A 50 -1.13 -0.42 1.47
C ASN A 50 -0.44 -0.64 2.84
N GLU A 51 0.85 -0.97 2.87
CA GLU A 51 1.64 -1.02 4.10
C GLU A 51 1.87 0.37 4.71
N ASN A 52 2.11 1.39 3.86
CA ASN A 52 2.33 2.77 4.28
C ASN A 52 1.03 3.55 4.54
N LYS A 53 -0.13 3.05 4.09
CA LYS A 53 -1.40 3.60 4.56
C LYS A 53 -1.44 3.43 6.07
N PRO A 54 -1.59 4.51 6.87
CA PRO A 54 -1.87 4.34 8.28
C PRO A 54 -3.06 3.39 8.38
N LYS A 55 -2.99 2.43 9.31
CA LYS A 55 -4.15 1.64 9.75
C LYS A 55 -5.14 2.62 10.37
N VAL A 56 -5.81 3.43 9.54
CA VAL A 56 -7.05 4.07 9.91
C VAL A 56 -8.00 2.88 9.97
N LYS A 57 -8.06 2.29 11.17
CA LYS A 57 -9.24 1.58 11.63
C LYS A 57 -10.41 2.51 11.35
N ILE A 58 -11.03 2.33 10.21
CA ILE A 58 -12.37 2.81 9.97
C ILE A 58 -13.27 1.83 10.76
N GLU A 59 -13.15 1.89 12.09
CA GLU A 59 -14.28 1.65 12.97
C GLU A 59 -15.16 2.88 12.75
N ILE A 60 -15.95 2.89 11.67
CA ILE A 60 -17.15 3.73 11.65
C ILE A 60 -18.10 3.01 12.58
N GLU A 61 -17.90 3.29 13.87
CA GLU A 61 -18.88 3.02 14.91
C GLU A 61 -20.20 3.67 14.49
N LYS A 62 -21.24 2.86 14.69
CA LYS A 62 -22.64 3.21 14.68
C LYS A 62 -22.90 4.45 15.55
N GLU A 63 -22.98 5.64 14.95
CA GLU A 63 -23.53 6.82 15.63
C GLU A 63 -24.34 7.71 14.68
N GLU A 64 -25.25 7.12 13.90
CA GLU A 64 -26.46 7.83 13.43
C GLU A 64 -27.61 7.50 14.40
N LYS A 65 -27.46 7.95 15.63
CA LYS A 65 -28.53 8.03 16.63
C LYS A 65 -28.32 9.32 17.39
N GLN A 66 -28.97 10.38 16.90
CA GLN A 66 -29.50 11.55 17.63
C GLN A 66 -29.39 12.80 16.74
N GLU A 67 -30.21 12.87 15.67
CA GLU A 67 -30.77 14.17 15.30
C GLU A 67 -31.83 14.51 16.36
N GLU A 68 -31.31 15.10 17.44
CA GLU A 68 -31.68 16.44 17.88
C GLU A 68 -33.18 16.74 17.98
N ILE A 69 -33.73 16.41 19.15
CA ILE A 69 -34.86 17.10 19.76
C ILE A 69 -34.30 18.41 20.33
N ILE A 70 -34.55 19.59 19.72
CA ILE A 70 -34.79 20.83 20.50
C ILE A 70 -35.84 21.71 19.79
N ASP A 71 -36.97 21.88 20.49
CA ASP A 71 -37.97 22.95 20.45
C ASP A 71 -37.44 24.39 20.38
N LYS A 72 -38.21 25.30 19.76
CA LYS A 72 -38.66 26.62 20.30
C LYS A 72 -39.36 27.41 19.18
N GLU A 73 -40.67 27.62 19.27
CA GLU A 73 -41.42 28.67 20.01
C GLU A 73 -41.54 29.99 19.23
N ASP A 74 -42.81 30.37 19.05
CA ASP A 74 -43.44 31.70 18.91
C ASP A 74 -42.87 32.76 17.96
N GLU A 75 -43.67 33.08 16.93
CA GLU A 75 -44.11 34.47 16.65
C GLU A 75 -45.58 34.49 16.18
#